data_AF-A0A3D0WW22-F1
#
_entry.id   AF-A0A3D0WW22-F1
#
_cell.length_a   1.000
_cell.length_b   1.000
_cell.length_c   1.000
_cell.angle_alpha   90.00
_cell.angle_beta   90.00
_cell.angle_gamma   90.00
#
_symmetry.space_group_name_H-M   'P 1'
#
loop_
_entity.id
_entity.type
_entity.pdbx_description
1 polymer ?
#
loop_
_entity_poly.entity_id
_entity_poly.type
_entity_poly.pdbx_seq_one_letter_code
_entity_poly.pdbx_strand_id
1 'polypeptide(L)'
;LSPSRTKRTNALMQTCGFYDEAGQFTFKVGLPGKSGVGGGIVAVHPEKYAIAVWSPRLNKKGNSYKGMLFLEEFTTKTKLSIF
;
A
#
# COMPACT_ATOMS: atom_id res chain seq x y z
N LEU A 1 -19.08 -3.81 -2.62
CA LEU A 1 -18.68 -5.19 -2.28
C LEU A 1 -19.34 -5.57 -0.96
N SER A 2 -19.65 -6.85 -0.71
CA SER A 2 -20.11 -7.25 0.64
C SER A 2 -18.97 -7.12 1.66
N PRO A 3 -19.24 -6.92 2.96
CA PRO A 3 -18.20 -6.79 3.98
C PRO A 3 -17.19 -7.95 3.97
N SER A 4 -17.69 -9.18 3.77
CA SER A 4 -16.87 -10.39 3.63
C SER A 4 -15.91 -10.34 2.42
N ARG A 5 -16.38 -9.82 1.27
CA ARG A 5 -15.54 -9.66 0.08
C ARG A 5 -14.49 -8.56 0.28
N THR A 6 -14.88 -7.43 0.86
CA THR A 6 -13.95 -6.33 1.16
C THR A 6 -12.82 -6.80 2.10
N LYS A 7 -13.16 -7.53 3.17
CA LYS A 7 -12.16 -8.10 4.09
C LYS A 7 -11.16 -9.00 3.36
N ARG A 8 -11.63 -9.88 2.47
CA ARG A 8 -10.76 -10.77 1.67
C ARG A 8 -9.88 -9.99 0.70
N THR A 9 -10.41 -8.97 0.02
CA THR A 9 -9.64 -8.11 -0.87
C THR A 9 -8.54 -7.37 -0.12
N ASN A 10 -8.85 -6.77 1.04
CA ASN A 10 -7.85 -6.09 1.87
C ASN A 10 -6.77 -7.05 2.37
N ALA A 11 -7.14 -8.27 2.75
CA ALA A 11 -6.17 -9.29 3.15
C ALA A 11 -5.19 -9.64 2.01
N LEU A 12 -5.68 -9.80 0.77
CA LEU A 12 -4.82 -10.03 -0.39
C LEU A 12 -3.94 -8.83 -0.71
N MET A 13 -4.50 -7.62 -0.68
CA MET A 13 -3.72 -6.39 -0.84
C MET A 13 -2.59 -6.28 0.19
N GLN A 14 -2.85 -6.70 1.44
CA GLN A 14 -1.82 -6.72 2.48
C GLN A 14 -0.70 -7.73 2.17
N THR A 15 -1.06 -8.96 1.82
CA THR A 15 -0.09 -10.07 1.78
C THR A 15 0.61 -10.26 0.45
N CYS A 16 0.04 -9.80 -0.66
CA CYS A 16 0.61 -9.96 -2.00
C CYS A 16 0.53 -8.71 -2.89
N GLY A 17 0.27 -7.53 -2.29
CA GLY A 17 0.04 -6.30 -3.03
C GLY A 17 1.23 -5.69 -3.79
N PHE A 18 2.47 -6.02 -3.37
CA PHE A 18 3.69 -5.28 -3.74
C PHE A 18 4.83 -6.17 -4.27
N TYR A 19 4.52 -7.14 -5.12
CA TYR A 19 5.50 -8.10 -5.64
C TYR A 19 6.26 -8.76 -4.47
N ASP A 20 7.59 -8.87 -4.57
CA ASP A 20 8.46 -9.41 -3.52
C ASP A 20 8.54 -8.54 -2.25
N GLU A 21 7.90 -7.36 -2.22
CA GLU A 21 8.00 -6.41 -1.11
C GLU A 21 6.71 -6.28 -0.28
N ALA A 22 5.72 -7.15 -0.45
CA ALA A 22 4.46 -7.07 0.31
C ALA A 22 4.68 -7.08 1.85
N GLY A 23 5.60 -7.91 2.34
CA GLY A 23 5.97 -7.93 3.77
C GLY A 23 6.67 -6.65 4.23
N GLN A 24 7.58 -6.11 3.42
CA GLN A 24 8.29 -4.85 3.73
C GLN A 24 7.36 -3.65 3.71
N PHE A 25 6.46 -3.58 2.73
CA PHE A 25 5.42 -2.55 2.68
C PHE A 25 4.50 -2.65 3.90
N THR A 26 4.08 -3.86 4.27
CA THR A 26 3.27 -4.10 5.47
C THR A 26 3.98 -3.59 6.72
N PHE A 27 5.26 -3.92 6.89
CA PHE A 27 6.04 -3.54 8.07
C PHE A 27 6.27 -2.03 8.17
N LYS A 28 6.56 -1.36 7.05
CA LYS A 28 6.90 0.08 7.01
C LYS A 28 5.68 1.00 6.95
N VAL A 29 4.66 0.61 6.19
CA VAL A 29 3.49 1.45 5.90
C VAL A 29 2.29 1.04 6.74
N GLY A 30 2.08 -0.27 6.95
CA GLY A 30 1.00 -0.76 7.78
C GLY A 30 -0.40 -0.54 7.20
N LEU A 31 -0.55 -0.59 5.87
CA LEU A 31 -1.84 -0.48 5.19
C LEU A 31 -2.00 -1.59 4.13
N PRO A 32 -3.23 -2.05 3.84
CA PRO A 32 -3.51 -2.82 2.64
C PRO A 32 -3.23 -1.98 1.40
N GLY A 33 -2.47 -2.49 0.43
CA GLY A 33 -2.23 -1.75 -0.81
C GLY A 33 -1.98 -2.61 -2.04
N LYS A 34 -1.89 -1.97 -3.19
CA LYS A 34 -1.52 -2.59 -4.47
C LYS A 34 -0.67 -1.63 -5.29
N SER A 35 0.43 -2.14 -5.83
CA SER A 35 1.27 -1.42 -6.79
C SER A 35 1.06 -1.89 -8.23
N GLY A 36 1.52 -1.10 -9.19
CA GLY A 36 1.69 -1.52 -10.59
C GLY A 36 2.89 -0.83 -11.26
N VAL A 37 3.48 -1.48 -12.27
CA VAL A 37 4.67 -1.00 -13.00
C VAL A 37 4.48 0.33 -13.73
N GLY A 38 3.25 0.79 -13.92
CA GLY A 38 2.96 2.17 -14.36
C GLY A 38 3.31 3.26 -13.33
N GLY A 39 3.80 2.86 -12.15
CA GLY A 39 4.22 3.76 -11.07
C GLY A 39 3.09 4.16 -10.12
N GLY A 40 1.91 3.55 -10.24
CA GLY A 40 0.77 3.77 -9.36
C GLY A 40 0.81 2.88 -8.12
N ILE A 41 0.38 3.41 -6.98
CA ILE A 41 0.11 2.65 -5.75
C ILE A 41 -1.23 3.13 -5.19
N VAL A 42 -2.08 2.18 -4.80
CA VAL A 42 -3.29 2.43 -4.00
C VAL A 42 -3.10 1.79 -2.64
N ALA A 43 -3.39 2.52 -1.56
CA ALA A 43 -3.39 2.02 -0.19
C ALA A 43 -4.69 2.43 0.53
N VAL A 44 -5.19 1.59 1.43
CA VAL A 44 -6.48 1.77 2.09
C VAL A 44 -6.32 1.63 3.59
N HIS A 45 -6.75 2.63 4.36
CA HIS A 45 -7.06 2.45 5.78
C HIS A 45 -8.56 2.14 5.89
N PRO A 46 -8.95 0.92 6.29
CA PRO A 46 -10.35 0.55 6.43
C PRO A 46 -11.12 1.59 7.24
N GLU A 47 -12.29 1.99 6.74
CA GLU A 47 -13.23 2.93 7.38
C GLU A 47 -12.71 4.35 7.62
N LYS A 48 -11.49 4.69 7.20
CA LYS A 48 -10.92 6.04 7.37
C LYS A 48 -10.60 6.73 6.05
N TYR A 49 -9.79 6.14 5.19
CA TYR A 49 -9.36 6.78 3.94
C TYR A 49 -8.80 5.78 2.92
N ALA A 50 -8.69 6.26 1.67
CA ALA A 50 -7.87 5.64 0.64
C ALA A 50 -6.89 6.69 0.09
N ILE A 51 -5.67 6.25 -0.26
CA ILE A 51 -4.64 7.08 -0.86
C ILE A 51 -4.23 6.44 -2.17
N ALA A 52 -4.18 7.24 -3.23
CA ALA A 52 -3.56 6.89 -4.49
C ALA A 52 -2.36 7.80 -4.71
N VAL A 53 -1.21 7.21 -5.02
CA VAL A 53 0.01 7.94 -5.41
C VAL A 53 0.48 7.46 -6.76
N TRP A 54 1.12 8.35 -7.50
CA TRP A 54 1.69 8.02 -8.80
C TRP A 54 3.04 8.69 -8.97
N SER A 55 4.05 7.89 -9.28
CA SER A 55 5.35 8.37 -9.74
C SER A 55 6.01 7.28 -10.61
N PRO A 56 6.31 7.56 -11.88
CA PRO A 56 6.77 6.54 -12.83
C PRO A 56 8.06 5.81 -12.45
N ARG A 57 8.98 6.47 -11.72
CA ARG A 57 10.27 5.88 -11.38
C ARG A 57 10.07 4.73 -10.39
N LEU A 58 10.45 3.51 -10.81
CA LEU A 58 10.38 2.32 -9.98
C LEU A 58 11.67 2.09 -9.17
N ASN A 59 11.54 1.39 -8.05
CA ASN A 59 12.66 0.81 -7.31
C ASN A 59 13.11 -0.51 -7.96
N LYS A 60 14.14 -1.17 -7.40
CA LYS A 60 14.68 -2.44 -7.91
C LYS A 60 13.67 -3.61 -7.94
N LYS A 61 12.53 -3.45 -7.28
CA LYS A 61 11.48 -4.47 -7.11
C LYS A 61 10.19 -4.15 -7.87
N GLY A 62 10.21 -3.11 -8.71
CA GLY A 62 9.09 -2.76 -9.59
C GLY A 62 8.00 -1.91 -8.93
N ASN A 63 8.22 -1.40 -7.72
CA ASN A 63 7.30 -0.51 -7.01
C ASN A 63 7.70 0.96 -7.21
N SER A 64 6.73 1.88 -7.23
CA SER A 64 7.02 3.32 -7.35
C SER A 64 7.92 3.81 -6.22
N TYR A 65 9.12 4.29 -6.54
CA TYR A 65 10.11 4.67 -5.54
C TYR A 65 9.62 5.82 -4.65
N LYS A 66 9.14 6.90 -5.26
CA LYS A 66 8.59 8.05 -4.52
C LYS A 66 7.26 7.71 -3.84
N GLY A 67 6.43 6.88 -4.46
CA GLY A 67 5.15 6.46 -3.88
C GLY A 67 5.34 5.67 -2.59
N MET A 68 6.29 4.73 -2.57
CA MET A 68 6.64 3.97 -1.37
C MET A 68 7.16 4.87 -0.24
N LEU A 69 8.10 5.78 -0.56
CA LEU A 69 8.65 6.73 0.42
C LEU A 69 7.59 7.65 1.01
N PHE A 70 6.70 8.18 0.17
CA PHE A 70 5.61 9.03 0.65
C PHE A 70 4.70 8.27 1.62
N LEU A 71 4.31 7.04 1.29
CA LEU A 71 3.40 6.26 2.12
C LEU A 71 4.03 5.88 3.47
N GLU A 72 5.31 5.51 3.50
CA GLU A 72 6.06 5.24 4.73
C GLU A 72 6.13 6.49 5.63
N GLU A 73 6.48 7.63 5.05
CA GLU A 73 6.58 8.89 5.79
C GLU A 73 5.21 9.39 6.28
N PHE A 74 4.17 9.23 5.45
CA PHE A 74 2.81 9.64 5.77
C PHE A 74 2.27 8.88 6.99
N THR A 75 2.36 7.54 6.99
CA THR A 75 1.85 6.74 8.12
C THR A 75 2.71 6.91 9.37
N THR A 76 4.02 7.13 9.22
CA THR A 76 4.93 7.49 10.33
C THR A 76 4.50 8.80 11.00
N LYS A 77 4.25 9.86 10.23
CA LYS A 77 3.86 11.17 10.76
C LYS A 77 2.45 11.20 11.33
N THR A 78 1.51 10.56 10.65
CA THR A 78 0.09 10.58 11.05
C THR A 78 -0.23 9.54 12.13
N LYS A 79 0.63 8.54 12.31
CA LYS A 79 0.38 7.35 13.14
C LYS A 79 -0.87 6.57 12.71
N LEU A 80 -1.26 6.70 11.44
CA LEU A 80 -2.43 6.03 10.87
C LEU A 80 -1.97 4.77 10.11
N SER A 81 -1.84 3.69 10.86
CA SER A 81 -1.55 2.32 10.40
C SER A 81 -2.64 1.38 10.95
N ILE A 82 -2.82 0.21 10.33
CA ILE A 82 -3.72 -0.84 10.85
C ILE A 82 -3.03 -1.79 11.86
N PHE A 83 -1.74 -1.58 12.09
CA PHE A 83 -0.92 -2.19 13.17
C PHE A 83 -0.42 -1.08 14.09
#